data_AF-A0A966WCJ0-F1
#
_entry.id   AF-A0A966WCJ0-F1
#
_cell.length_a   1.000
_cell.length_b   1.000
_cell.length_c   1.000
_cell.angle_alpha   90.00
_cell.angle_beta   90.00
_cell.angle_gamma   90.00
#
_symmetry.space_group_name_H-M   'P 1'
#
loop_
_entity.id
_entity.type
_entity.pdbx_description
1 polymer ?
#
loop_
_entity_poly.entity_id
_entity_poly.type
_entity_poly.pdbx_seq_one_letter_code
_entity_poly.pdbx_strand_id
1 'polypeptide(L)'
;MDKLVIEGQYPLHGELEISGAKNAALPILIASLLTEDTLSLTHVPQLQDVNTTKSLLKYMGVDIKFKNDSTELTAKEITNKNAPYERVKTMRASILVLGPLLARFGEARVSLPGGCAIGSRPVDIHIKGLQAMGAKIDIHNGYIEASTKHLPKSKLQGCKFYMDIV
;
A
#
# COMPACT_ATOMS: atom_id res chain seq x y z
N MET A 1 -8.47 14.58 -23.35
CA MET A 1 -9.14 13.30 -23.05
C MET A 1 -8.58 12.31 -24.02
N ASP A 2 -7.84 11.33 -23.53
CA ASP A 2 -7.24 10.30 -24.38
C ASP A 2 -8.34 9.38 -24.88
N LYS A 3 -8.18 8.88 -26.12
CA LYS A 3 -9.14 7.97 -26.76
C LYS A 3 -8.36 6.82 -27.38
N LEU A 4 -8.90 5.61 -27.24
CA LEU A 4 -8.49 4.47 -28.03
C LEU A 4 -9.47 4.31 -29.18
N VAL A 5 -8.98 4.39 -30.43
CA VAL A 5 -9.76 4.12 -31.64
C VAL A 5 -9.32 2.76 -32.16
N ILE A 6 -10.26 1.82 -32.26
CA ILE A 6 -10.00 0.45 -32.66
C ILE A 6 -10.79 0.17 -33.95
N GLU A 7 -10.09 -0.17 -35.02
CA GLU A 7 -10.66 -0.66 -36.27
C GLU A 7 -10.57 -2.18 -36.30
N GLY A 8 -11.73 -2.86 -36.31
CA GLY A 8 -11.82 -4.32 -36.15
C GLY A 8 -11.60 -5.13 -37.43
N GLN A 9 -12.03 -6.40 -37.39
CA GLN A 9 -12.03 -7.38 -38.49
C GLN A 9 -10.69 -8.08 -38.80
N TYR A 10 -9.73 -8.04 -37.88
CA TYR A 10 -8.45 -8.75 -38.03
C TYR A 10 -8.25 -9.76 -36.89
N PRO A 11 -8.03 -11.06 -37.17
CA PRO A 11 -7.61 -12.01 -36.15
C PRO A 11 -6.20 -11.63 -35.63
N LEU A 12 -6.01 -11.69 -34.31
CA LEU A 12 -4.70 -11.41 -33.70
C LEU A 12 -3.77 -12.61 -33.88
N HIS A 13 -2.57 -12.37 -34.39
CA HIS A 13 -1.50 -13.37 -34.52
C HIS A 13 -0.17 -12.75 -34.08
N GLY A 14 0.56 -13.44 -33.20
CA GLY A 14 1.86 -12.99 -32.70
C GLY A 14 2.14 -13.47 -31.28
N GLU A 15 3.26 -13.01 -30.73
CA GLU A 15 3.70 -13.27 -29.37
C GLU A 15 3.85 -11.95 -28.61
N LEU A 16 3.59 -11.95 -27.31
CA LEU A 16 3.83 -10.79 -26.45
C LEU A 16 4.42 -11.22 -25.10
N GLU A 17 5.26 -10.37 -24.53
CA GLU A 17 5.77 -10.57 -23.18
C GLU A 17 4.81 -9.95 -22.15
N ILE A 18 4.47 -10.73 -21.13
CA ILE A 18 3.57 -10.28 -20.06
C ILE A 18 4.36 -9.47 -19.03
N SER A 19 3.91 -8.24 -18.79
CA SER A 19 4.47 -7.39 -17.73
C SER A 19 4.22 -7.96 -16.33
N GLY A 20 5.00 -7.49 -15.35
CA GLY A 20 4.85 -7.92 -13.96
C GLY A 20 3.46 -7.69 -13.36
N ALA A 21 3.10 -8.50 -12.37
CA ALA A 21 1.77 -8.49 -11.77
C ALA A 21 1.56 -7.25 -10.88
N LYS A 22 0.67 -6.35 -11.31
CA LYS A 22 0.31 -5.13 -10.56
C LYS A 22 -0.02 -5.43 -9.09
N ASN A 23 -0.92 -6.38 -8.84
CA ASN A 23 -1.41 -6.68 -7.49
C ASN A 23 -0.35 -7.35 -6.59
N ALA A 24 0.74 -7.86 -7.16
CA ALA A 24 1.92 -8.27 -6.40
C ALA A 24 2.84 -7.07 -6.15
N ALA A 25 3.07 -6.23 -7.17
CA ALA A 25 3.94 -5.07 -7.07
C ALA A 25 3.49 -4.07 -5.99
N LEU A 26 2.18 -3.78 -5.87
CA LEU A 26 1.66 -2.79 -4.90
C LEU A 26 2.03 -3.12 -3.43
N PRO A 27 1.70 -4.31 -2.88
CA PRO A 27 2.09 -4.67 -1.51
C PRO A 27 3.61 -4.79 -1.34
N ILE A 28 4.34 -5.26 -2.35
CA ILE A 28 5.81 -5.38 -2.28
C ILE A 28 6.49 -4.01 -2.21
N LEU A 29 6.03 -3.04 -3.00
CA LEU A 29 6.48 -1.65 -2.91
C LEU A 29 6.25 -1.08 -1.51
N ILE A 30 5.08 -1.33 -0.93
CA ILE A 30 4.71 -0.85 0.41
C ILE A 30 5.50 -1.57 1.51
N ALA A 31 5.90 -2.83 1.30
CA ALA A 31 6.75 -3.58 2.22
C ALA A 31 8.14 -2.96 2.39
N SER A 32 8.59 -2.07 1.48
CA SER A 32 9.84 -1.31 1.67
C SER A 32 9.84 -0.51 2.97
N LEU A 33 8.67 -0.12 3.49
CA LEU A 33 8.53 0.58 4.77
C LEU A 33 8.98 -0.26 5.98
N LEU A 34 9.07 -1.59 5.86
CA LEU A 34 9.42 -2.49 6.96
C LEU A 34 10.92 -2.51 7.30
N THR A 35 11.78 -2.04 6.41
CA THR A 35 13.25 -2.05 6.59
C THR A 35 13.88 -0.70 6.29
N GLU A 36 15.07 -0.47 6.85
CA GLU A 36 15.90 0.69 6.54
C GLU A 36 16.77 0.44 5.29
N ASP A 37 16.97 -0.84 4.96
CA ASP A 37 17.77 -1.30 3.84
C ASP A 37 17.11 -0.96 2.49
N THR A 38 17.93 -0.94 1.45
CA THR A 38 17.44 -0.74 0.08
C THR A 38 16.80 -2.01 -0.45
N LEU A 39 15.52 -1.93 -0.80
CA LEU A 39 14.79 -2.95 -1.54
C LEU A 39 14.93 -2.69 -3.05
N SER A 40 15.53 -3.62 -3.79
CA SER A 40 15.62 -3.54 -5.26
C SER A 40 14.59 -4.48 -5.90
N LEU A 41 13.72 -3.93 -6.74
CA LEU A 41 12.63 -4.65 -7.40
C LEU A 41 12.78 -4.58 -8.92
N THR A 42 12.79 -5.73 -9.58
CA THR A 42 12.72 -5.86 -11.04
C THR A 42 11.28 -6.18 -11.48
N HIS A 43 11.00 -6.04 -12.78
CA HIS A 43 9.69 -6.31 -13.37
C HIS A 43 8.51 -5.57 -12.72
N VAL A 44 8.75 -4.36 -12.20
CA VAL A 44 7.68 -3.50 -11.69
C VAL A 44 6.91 -2.91 -12.89
N PRO A 45 5.61 -3.21 -13.06
CA PRO A 45 4.87 -2.77 -14.25
C PRO A 45 4.66 -1.25 -14.25
N GLN A 46 4.67 -0.65 -15.44
CA GLN A 46 4.48 0.79 -15.62
C GLN A 46 2.98 1.14 -15.70
N LEU A 47 2.33 1.23 -14.53
CA LEU A 47 0.89 1.49 -14.42
C LEU A 47 0.61 2.66 -13.48
N GLN A 48 -0.54 3.31 -13.67
CA GLN A 48 -0.94 4.47 -12.87
C GLN A 48 -1.03 4.15 -11.36
N ASP A 49 -1.50 2.96 -10.98
CA ASP A 49 -1.55 2.51 -9.59
C ASP A 49 -0.15 2.40 -8.97
N VAL A 50 0.83 1.91 -9.75
CA VAL A 50 2.23 1.82 -9.32
C VAL A 50 2.82 3.21 -9.13
N ASN A 51 2.57 4.13 -10.07
CA ASN A 51 3.01 5.52 -9.94
C ASN A 51 2.39 6.20 -8.73
N THR A 52 1.09 5.99 -8.49
CA THR A 52 0.38 6.51 -7.32
C THR A 52 0.98 5.99 -6.01
N THR A 53 1.31 4.69 -5.95
CA THR A 53 1.99 4.08 -4.80
C THR A 53 3.37 4.69 -4.57
N LYS A 54 4.18 4.83 -5.64
CA LYS A 54 5.50 5.47 -5.56
C LYS A 54 5.38 6.92 -5.08
N SER A 55 4.39 7.68 -5.53
CA SER A 55 4.13 9.04 -5.05
C SER A 55 3.75 9.09 -3.56
N LEU A 56 2.94 8.14 -3.09
CA LEU A 56 2.61 8.03 -1.65
C LEU A 56 3.85 7.70 -0.82
N LEU A 57 4.66 6.73 -1.25
CA LEU A 57 5.90 6.34 -0.57
C LEU A 57 6.92 7.50 -0.54
N LYS A 58 7.08 8.23 -1.65
CA LYS A 58 7.90 9.46 -1.69
C LYS A 58 7.41 10.52 -0.71
N TYR A 59 6.08 10.72 -0.62
CA TYR A 59 5.49 11.65 0.34
C TYR A 59 5.76 11.25 1.80
N MET A 60 5.91 9.95 2.07
CA MET A 60 6.28 9.42 3.40
C MET A 60 7.78 9.54 3.70
N GLY A 61 8.61 9.89 2.72
CA GLY A 61 10.07 10.01 2.86
C GLY A 61 10.86 8.83 2.29
N VAL A 62 10.24 7.89 1.56
CA VAL A 62 10.98 6.82 0.88
C VAL A 62 11.76 7.40 -0.31
N ASP A 63 13.08 7.18 -0.32
CA ASP A 63 13.92 7.46 -1.49
C ASP A 63 13.67 6.40 -2.55
N ILE A 64 13.29 6.82 -3.76
CA ILE A 64 12.99 5.90 -4.86
C ILE A 64 13.83 6.27 -6.07
N LYS A 65 14.71 5.35 -6.46
CA LYS A 65 15.61 5.47 -7.60
C LYS A 65 15.27 4.41 -8.65
N PHE A 66 15.59 4.73 -9.91
CA PHE A 66 15.44 3.83 -11.03
C PHE A 66 16.85 3.55 -11.57
N LYS A 67 17.24 2.28 -11.60
CA LYS A 67 18.59 1.87 -12.02
C LYS A 67 18.53 0.51 -12.69
N ASN A 68 19.07 0.40 -13.91
CA ASN A 68 19.21 -0.88 -14.64
C ASN A 68 17.94 -1.75 -14.60
N ASP A 69 16.80 -1.18 -15.02
CA ASP A 69 15.47 -1.84 -15.01
C ASP A 69 14.94 -2.27 -13.64
N SER A 70 15.58 -1.82 -12.56
CA SER A 70 15.12 -1.99 -11.19
C SER A 70 14.59 -0.69 -10.59
N THR A 71 13.58 -0.81 -9.73
CA THR A 71 13.15 0.23 -8.81
C THR A 71 13.80 -0.04 -7.46
N GLU A 72 14.69 0.84 -7.02
CA GLU A 72 15.32 0.79 -5.69
C GLU A 72 14.52 1.68 -4.73
N LEU A 73 14.15 1.14 -3.57
CA LEU A 73 13.40 1.84 -2.52
C LEU A 73 14.17 1.78 -1.19
N THR A 74 14.47 2.94 -0.61
CA THR A 74 15.14 3.04 0.69
C THR A 74 14.27 3.83 1.65
N ALA A 75 13.80 3.18 2.72
CA ALA A 75 12.95 3.78 3.75
C ALA A 75 13.73 4.01 5.06
N LYS A 76 14.97 4.52 4.96
CA LYS A 76 15.83 4.75 6.12
C LYS A 76 15.25 5.81 7.06
N GLU A 77 14.79 6.93 6.50
CA GLU A 77 14.21 8.05 7.26
C GLU A 77 12.79 8.34 6.77
N ILE A 78 11.79 7.83 7.49
CA ILE A 78 10.38 8.16 7.24
C ILE A 78 10.04 9.48 7.92
N THR A 79 9.70 10.47 7.12
CA THR A 79 9.38 11.84 7.58
C THR A 79 7.89 12.02 7.88
N ASN A 80 7.03 11.15 7.34
CA ASN A 80 5.60 11.27 7.50
C ASN A 80 4.89 9.92 7.61
N LYS A 81 4.19 9.70 8.72
CA LYS A 81 3.41 8.48 9.03
C LYS A 81 1.91 8.65 8.78
N ASN A 82 1.52 9.76 8.15
CA ASN A 82 0.16 10.10 7.77
C ASN A 82 -0.05 9.84 6.26
N ALA A 83 -1.06 9.06 5.90
CA ALA A 83 -1.53 8.89 4.53
C ALA A 83 -2.84 9.70 4.33
N PRO A 84 -2.76 10.93 3.78
CA PRO A 84 -3.90 11.83 3.71
C PRO A 84 -4.92 11.39 2.66
N TYR A 85 -6.17 11.84 2.84
CA TYR A 85 -7.30 11.54 1.95
C TYR A 85 -6.99 11.75 0.46
N GLU A 86 -6.30 12.84 0.09
CA GLU A 86 -5.98 13.14 -1.31
C GLU A 86 -5.12 12.07 -1.99
N ARG A 87 -4.27 11.38 -1.23
CA ARG A 87 -3.41 10.29 -1.71
C ARG A 87 -4.10 8.93 -1.61
N VAL A 88 -4.99 8.74 -0.64
CA VAL A 88 -5.70 7.47 -0.44
C VAL A 88 -6.89 7.32 -1.38
N LYS A 89 -7.64 8.40 -1.64
CA LYS A 89 -8.84 8.37 -2.50
C LYS A 89 -8.54 7.94 -3.93
N THR A 90 -7.32 8.17 -4.41
CA THR A 90 -6.89 7.85 -5.78
C THR A 90 -6.58 6.36 -5.96
N MET A 91 -6.24 5.64 -4.88
CA MET A 91 -5.92 4.22 -4.94
C MET A 91 -6.24 3.52 -3.63
N ARG A 92 -7.20 2.60 -3.67
CA ARG A 92 -7.64 1.83 -2.48
C ARG A 92 -6.53 1.03 -1.79
N ALA A 93 -5.54 0.55 -2.56
CA ALA A 93 -4.39 -0.20 -2.02
C ALA A 93 -3.52 0.63 -1.05
N SER A 94 -3.70 1.96 -1.00
CA SER A 94 -2.99 2.83 -0.05
C SER A 94 -3.25 2.46 1.42
N ILE A 95 -4.33 1.74 1.74
CA ILE A 95 -4.58 1.20 3.08
C ILE A 95 -3.45 0.28 3.57
N LEU A 96 -2.72 -0.37 2.65
CA LEU A 96 -1.68 -1.34 2.98
C LEU A 96 -0.49 -0.73 3.71
N VAL A 97 -0.30 0.60 3.67
CA VAL A 97 0.76 1.29 4.44
C VAL A 97 0.51 1.24 5.95
N LEU A 98 -0.74 1.02 6.39
CA LEU A 98 -1.11 0.97 7.80
C LEU A 98 -0.30 -0.07 8.59
N GLY A 99 -0.18 -1.29 8.05
CA GLY A 99 0.51 -2.40 8.69
C GLY A 99 2.01 -2.11 8.91
N PRO A 100 2.78 -1.84 7.85
CA PRO A 100 4.21 -1.54 7.96
C PRO A 100 4.52 -0.33 8.83
N LEU A 101 3.75 0.75 8.72
CA LEU A 101 3.96 1.94 9.54
C LEU A 101 3.76 1.63 11.03
N LEU A 102 2.66 0.93 11.35
CA LEU A 102 2.36 0.54 12.73
C LEU A 102 3.40 -0.44 13.28
N ALA A 103 3.80 -1.44 12.50
CA ALA A 103 4.78 -2.44 12.94
C ALA A 103 6.17 -1.82 13.20
N ARG A 104 6.64 -0.93 12.31
CA ARG A 104 7.97 -0.33 12.41
C ARG A 104 8.03 0.86 13.37
N PHE A 105 7.06 1.78 13.28
CA PHE A 105 7.10 3.06 13.99
C PHE A 105 6.14 3.16 15.19
N GLY A 106 5.25 2.18 15.36
CA GLY A 106 4.30 2.11 16.47
C GLY A 106 3.15 3.10 16.42
N GLU A 107 3.03 3.85 15.33
CA GLU A 107 1.91 4.75 15.06
C GLU A 107 1.69 4.89 13.54
N ALA A 108 0.44 5.06 13.14
CA ALA A 108 0.06 5.29 11.76
C ALA A 108 -1.28 6.04 11.70
N ARG A 109 -1.41 6.96 10.75
CA ARG A 109 -2.67 7.64 10.45
C ARG A 109 -2.99 7.48 8.98
N VAL A 110 -4.07 6.78 8.65
CA VAL A 110 -4.39 6.44 7.24
C VAL A 110 -5.85 6.76 6.98
N SER A 111 -6.13 7.56 5.93
CA SER A 111 -7.51 7.83 5.53
C SER A 111 -8.22 6.53 5.13
N LEU A 112 -9.49 6.40 5.47
CA LEU A 112 -10.32 5.29 5.00
C LEU A 112 -10.46 5.37 3.48
N PRO A 113 -10.27 4.27 2.74
CA PRO A 113 -10.62 4.24 1.33
C PRO A 113 -12.11 4.56 1.18
N GLY A 114 -12.44 5.46 0.25
CA GLY A 114 -13.82 5.78 -0.07
C GLY A 114 -14.56 4.64 -0.79
N GLY A 115 -15.74 4.97 -1.32
CA GLY A 115 -16.55 4.06 -2.12
C GLY A 115 -15.80 3.51 -3.34
N CYS A 116 -16.05 2.25 -3.69
CA CYS A 116 -15.47 1.61 -4.86
C CYS A 116 -16.58 1.36 -5.88
N ALA A 117 -16.34 1.67 -7.16
CA ALA A 117 -17.32 1.47 -8.24
C ALA A 117 -17.77 0.00 -8.41
N ILE A 118 -16.99 -0.95 -7.89
CA ILE A 118 -17.26 -2.39 -7.97
C ILE A 118 -18.24 -2.86 -6.88
N GLY A 119 -18.38 -2.11 -5.78
CA GLY A 119 -19.25 -2.47 -4.67
C GLY A 119 -18.65 -2.18 -3.30
N SER A 120 -19.36 -2.64 -2.26
CA SER A 120 -18.89 -2.51 -0.89
C SER A 120 -17.63 -3.35 -0.68
N ARG A 121 -16.59 -2.70 -0.19
CA ARG A 121 -15.33 -3.35 0.18
C ARG A 121 -14.98 -2.76 1.54
N PRO A 122 -15.31 -3.42 2.65
CA PRO A 122 -14.88 -2.94 3.97
C PRO A 122 -13.38 -3.17 4.16
N VAL A 123 -12.82 -2.55 5.20
CA VAL A 123 -11.42 -2.74 5.64
C VAL A 123 -11.38 -3.27 7.08
N ASP A 124 -12.50 -3.79 7.58
CA ASP A 124 -12.67 -4.22 8.96
C ASP A 124 -11.71 -5.36 9.32
N ILE A 125 -11.42 -6.28 8.39
CA ILE A 125 -10.44 -7.36 8.61
C ILE A 125 -9.04 -6.79 8.91
N HIS A 126 -8.63 -5.71 8.24
CA HIS A 126 -7.34 -5.06 8.54
C HIS A 126 -7.33 -4.50 9.97
N ILE A 127 -8.43 -3.85 10.38
CA ILE A 127 -8.57 -3.23 11.69
C ILE A 127 -8.60 -4.30 12.78
N LYS A 128 -9.49 -5.29 12.65
CA LYS A 128 -9.63 -6.41 13.58
C LYS A 128 -8.33 -7.19 13.73
N GLY A 129 -7.61 -7.44 12.63
CA GLY A 129 -6.33 -8.14 12.66
C GLY A 129 -5.26 -7.38 13.46
N LEU A 130 -5.13 -6.07 13.24
CA LEU A 130 -4.17 -5.26 13.99
C LEU A 130 -4.58 -5.06 15.46
N GLN A 131 -5.88 -4.94 15.75
CA GLN A 131 -6.40 -4.91 17.13
C GLN A 131 -6.13 -6.23 17.87
N ALA A 132 -6.27 -7.38 17.19
CA ALA A 132 -5.92 -8.68 17.76
C ALA A 132 -4.42 -8.78 18.11
N MET A 133 -3.56 -8.07 17.37
CA MET A 133 -2.13 -7.91 17.68
C MET A 133 -1.85 -6.85 18.77
N GLY A 134 -2.89 -6.30 19.42
CA GLY A 134 -2.81 -5.35 20.51
C GLY A 134 -2.85 -3.87 20.09
N ALA A 135 -3.02 -3.54 18.81
CA ALA A 135 -3.08 -2.14 18.40
C ALA A 135 -4.33 -1.45 18.96
N LYS A 136 -4.17 -0.23 19.49
CA LYS A 136 -5.29 0.67 19.72
C LYS A 136 -5.60 1.37 18.40
N ILE A 137 -6.83 1.23 17.91
CA ILE A 137 -7.28 1.82 16.65
C ILE A 137 -8.58 2.57 16.89
N ASP A 138 -8.57 3.86 16.59
CA ASP A 138 -9.75 4.72 16.63
C ASP A 138 -10.04 5.24 15.21
N ILE A 139 -11.33 5.37 14.87
CA ILE A 139 -11.77 5.93 13.58
C ILE A 139 -12.39 7.30 13.84
N HIS A 140 -11.72 8.35 13.39
CA HIS A 140 -12.18 9.73 13.55
C HIS A 140 -12.10 10.48 12.22
N ASN A 141 -13.18 11.17 11.84
CA ASN A 141 -13.26 12.01 10.64
C ASN A 141 -12.79 11.33 9.35
N GLY A 142 -13.06 10.03 9.19
CA GLY A 142 -12.66 9.26 8.01
C GLY A 142 -11.17 8.85 8.01
N TYR A 143 -10.49 8.91 9.14
CA TYR A 143 -9.12 8.41 9.34
C TYR A 143 -9.09 7.25 10.32
N ILE A 144 -8.26 6.26 10.01
CA ILE A 144 -7.82 5.22 10.94
C ILE A 144 -6.59 5.77 11.66
N GLU A 145 -6.69 5.91 12.97
CA GLU A 145 -5.59 6.33 13.85
C GLU A 145 -5.18 5.12 14.69
N ALA A 146 -4.01 4.57 14.40
CA ALA A 146 -3.50 3.35 15.03
C ALA A 146 -2.25 3.63 15.85
N SER A 147 -2.15 3.02 17.04
CA SER A 147 -1.02 3.19 17.96
C SER A 147 -0.75 1.93 18.77
N THR A 148 0.53 1.63 18.97
CA THR A 148 1.05 0.57 19.85
C THR A 148 1.83 1.13 21.03
N LYS A 149 1.83 2.45 21.27
CA LYS A 149 2.64 3.10 22.34
C LYS A 149 2.39 2.55 23.76
N HIS A 150 1.21 1.96 23.98
CA HIS A 150 0.83 1.35 25.25
C HIS A 150 1.30 -0.11 25.40
N LEU A 151 1.83 -0.72 24.33
CA LEU A 151 2.34 -2.09 24.32
C LEU A 151 3.82 -2.15 24.69
N PRO A 152 4.32 -3.32 25.12
CA PRO A 152 5.75 -3.53 25.36
C PRO A 152 6.59 -3.15 24.12
N LYS A 153 7.63 -2.36 24.34
CA LYS A 153 8.54 -1.84 23.30
C LYS A 153 7.84 -1.04 22.20
N SER A 154 6.59 -0.63 22.39
CA SER A 154 5.74 -0.01 21.37
C SER A 154 5.57 -0.87 20.11
N LYS A 155 5.52 -2.20 20.26
CA LYS A 155 5.44 -3.15 19.14
C LYS A 155 4.16 -3.99 19.19
N LEU A 156 3.66 -4.34 18.01
CA LEU A 156 2.60 -5.34 17.83
C LEU A 156 3.02 -6.67 18.45
N GLN A 157 2.06 -7.39 19.02
CA GLN A 157 2.26 -8.69 19.64
C GLN A 157 1.74 -9.79 18.72
N GLY A 158 2.44 -10.93 18.71
CA GLY A 158 1.98 -12.10 17.96
C GLY A 158 0.66 -12.62 18.52
N CYS A 159 -0.29 -12.95 17.64
CA CYS A 159 -1.60 -13.47 18.03
C CYS A 159 -2.08 -14.54 17.04
N LYS A 160 -3.05 -15.36 17.47
CA LYS A 160 -3.88 -16.14 16.54
C LYS A 160 -5.01 -15.23 16.07
N PHE A 161 -5.16 -15.10 14.75
CA PHE A 161 -6.22 -14.31 14.14
C PHE A 161 -6.91 -15.15 13.07
N TYR A 162 -8.25 -15.17 13.11
CA TYR A 162 -9.07 -15.86 12.13
C TYR A 162 -9.69 -14.81 11.21
N MET A 163 -9.58 -15.02 9.90
CA MET A 163 -10.20 -14.15 8.90
C MET A 163 -11.57 -14.72 8.55
N ASP A 164 -12.63 -14.12 9.09
CA ASP A 164 -13.98 -14.43 8.66
C ASP A 164 -14.11 -14.05 7.18
N ILE A 165 -14.30 -15.04 6.30
CA ILE A 165 -14.58 -14.81 4.89
C ILE A 165 -16.04 -14.35 4.83
N VAL A 166 -16.26 -13.07 4.48
CA VAL A 166 -17.57 -12.55 4.08
C VAL A 166 -17.72 -12.67 2.58
#